data_AF-A0A519S745-F1
#
_entry.id   AF-A0A519S745-F1
#
_cell.length_a   1.000
_cell.length_b   1.000
_cell.length_c   1.000
_cell.angle_alpha   90.00
_cell.angle_beta   90.00
_cell.angle_gamma   90.00
#
_symmetry.space_group_name_H-M   'P 1'
#
loop_
_entity.id
_entity.type
_entity.pdbx_description
1 polymer ?
#
loop_
_entity_poly.entity_id
_entity_poly.type
_entity_poly.pdbx_seq_one_letter_code
_entity_poly.pdbx_strand_id
1 'polypeptide(L)' 'MERSEIVSLLEVINQQVNSPILGGMEEDYEELETMGLVKINRDSVQWTAVMTSAGNAYLGHD' A
#
# COMPACT_ATOMS: atom_id res chain seq x y z
N MET A 1 -11.96 2.06 -3.69
CA MET A 1 -11.54 3.38 -3.18
C MET A 1 -11.53 4.47 -4.23
N GLU A 2 -11.58 5.74 -3.81
CA GLU A 2 -11.32 6.88 -4.70
C GLU A 2 -9.81 7.05 -4.97
N ARG A 3 -9.45 7.68 -6.11
CA ARG A 3 -8.04 7.91 -6.49
C ARG A 3 -7.25 8.67 -5.42
N SER A 4 -7.88 9.63 -4.74
CA SER A 4 -7.23 10.42 -3.68
C SER A 4 -6.87 9.56 -2.47
N GLU A 5 -7.69 8.56 -2.12
CA GLU A 5 -7.42 7.63 -1.03
C GLU A 5 -6.26 6.69 -1.37
N ILE A 6 -6.24 6.20 -2.62
CA ILE A 6 -5.16 5.37 -3.13
C ILE A 6 -3.81 6.11 -3.04
N VAL A 7 -3.76 7.35 -3.51
CA VAL A 7 -2.54 8.18 -3.44
C VAL A 7 -2.10 8.39 -1.99
N SER A 8 -3.03 8.74 -1.10
CA SER A 8 -2.74 8.95 0.32
C SER A 8 -2.15 7.69 0.98
N LEU A 9 -2.74 6.52 0.74
CA LEU A 9 -2.23 5.25 1.26
C LEU A 9 -0.86 4.91 0.67
N LEU A 10 -0.67 5.08 -0.63
CA LEU A 10 0.62 4.84 -1.28
C LEU A 10 1.71 5.74 -0.72
N GLU A 11 1.43 7.02 -0.46
CA GLU A 11 2.38 7.93 0.19
C GLU A 11 2.72 7.49 1.62
N VAL A 12 1.73 7.06 2.40
CA VAL A 12 1.96 6.52 3.75
C VAL A 12 2.86 5.29 3.71
N ILE A 13 2.60 4.36 2.79
CA ILE A 13 3.41 3.14 2.60
C ILE A 13 4.83 3.49 2.13
N ASN A 14 4.96 4.49 1.26
CA ASN A 14 6.27 4.97 0.81
C ASN A 14 7.08 5.60 1.95
N GLN A 15 6.44 6.39 2.81
CA GLN A 15 7.10 7.08 3.93
C GLN A 15 7.34 6.16 5.13
N GLN A 16 6.43 5.23 5.41
CA GLN A 16 6.53 4.29 6.51
C GLN A 16 6.99 2.93 6.01
N VAL A 17 8.29 2.67 6.15
CA VAL A 17 8.93 1.42 5.73
C VAL A 17 8.30 0.18 6.38
N ASN A 18 7.56 0.32 7.49
CA ASN A 18 6.76 -0.73 8.12
C ASN A 18 5.51 -0.12 8.78
N SER A 19 4.44 0.13 8.02
CA SER A 19 3.14 0.47 8.63
C SER A 19 2.44 -0.83 9.06
N PRO A 20 1.99 -0.97 10.33
CA PRO A 20 1.15 -2.10 10.71
C PRO A 20 -0.20 -1.95 10.01
N ILE A 21 -0.43 -2.79 8.99
CA ILE A 21 -1.51 -2.62 8.01
C ILE A 21 -2.91 -2.89 8.59
N LEU A 22 -3.01 -3.57 9.73
CA LEU A 22 -4.29 -4.14 10.14
C LEU A 22 -4.86 -3.49 11.39
N GLY A 23 -5.33 -2.26 11.18
CA GLY A 23 -6.27 -1.58 12.07
C GLY A 23 -7.67 -1.47 11.44
N GLY A 24 -8.08 -2.43 10.59
CA GLY A 24 -9.40 -2.44 9.94
C GLY A 24 -9.46 -1.90 8.50
N MET A 25 -8.30 -1.73 7.83
CA MET A 25 -8.23 -1.29 6.42
C MET A 25 -7.81 -2.43 5.46
N GLU A 26 -8.03 -3.69 5.83
CA GLU A 26 -7.50 -4.84 5.08
C GLU A 26 -8.00 -4.85 3.63
N GLU A 27 -9.29 -4.59 3.40
CA GLU A 27 -9.90 -4.49 2.07
C GLU A 27 -9.23 -3.43 1.19
N ASP A 28 -8.88 -2.28 1.76
CA ASP A 28 -8.24 -1.19 1.02
C ASP A 28 -6.85 -1.62 0.53
N TYR A 29 -6.06 -2.24 1.40
CA TYR A 29 -4.73 -2.73 1.01
C TYR A 29 -4.82 -3.90 0.02
N GLU A 30 -5.79 -4.80 0.17
CA GLU A 30 -6.01 -5.89 -0.78
C GLU A 30 -6.44 -5.38 -2.17
N GLU A 31 -7.22 -4.30 -2.22
CA GLU A 31 -7.55 -3.61 -3.48
C GLU A 31 -6.29 -3.00 -4.12
N LEU A 32 -5.43 -2.32 -3.35
CA LEU A 32 -4.14 -1.80 -3.84
C LEU A 32 -3.21 -2.92 -4.35
N GLU A 33 -3.20 -4.07 -3.68
CA GLU A 33 -2.45 -5.26 -4.09
C GLU A 33 -3.02 -5.85 -5.38
N THR A 34 -4.34 -5.91 -5.51
CA THR A 34 -5.04 -6.36 -6.73
C THR A 34 -4.74 -5.43 -7.92
N MET A 35 -4.60 -4.13 -7.65
CA MET A 35 -4.16 -3.14 -8.65
C MET A 35 -2.65 -3.23 -8.96
N GLY A 36 -1.89 -4.02 -8.20
CA GLY A 36 -0.45 -4.19 -8.36
C GLY A 36 0.38 -3.01 -7.83
N LEU A 37 -0.23 -2.07 -7.11
CA LEU A 37 0.42 -0.84 -6.63
C LEU A 37 1.24 -1.09 -5.35
N VAL A 38 0.82 -2.06 -4.54
CA VAL A 38 1.50 -2.47 -3.30
C VAL A 38 1.58 -3.99 -3.25
N LYS A 39 2.42 -4.50 -2.35
CA LYS A 39 2.50 -5.92 -2.02
C LYS A 39 2.35 -6.10 -0.53
N ILE A 40 1.39 -6.91 -0.11
CA ILE A 40 1.15 -7.19 1.31
C ILE A 40 1.98 -8.42 1.69
N ASN A 41 2.96 -8.23 2.55
CA ASN A 41 3.68 -9.32 3.18
C ASN A 41 2.89 -9.79 4.41
N ARG A 42 2.17 -10.90 4.24
CA ARG A 42 1.42 -11.60 5.29
C ARG A 42 2.27 -12.63 6.04
N ASP A 43 3.55 -12.74 5.70
CA ASP A 43 4.50 -13.72 6.26
C ASP A 43 4.99 -13.32 7.67
N SER A 44 4.92 -12.03 8.00
CA SER A 44 5.26 -11.50 9.32
C SER A 44 4.07 -11.53 10.27
N VAL A 45 4.35 -11.67 11.57
CA VAL A 45 3.36 -11.54 12.68
C VAL A 45 2.57 -10.23 12.60
N GLN A 46 3.13 -9.21 11.94
CA GLN A 46 2.41 -8.00 11.53
C GLN A 46 2.37 -7.97 10.01
N TRP A 47 1.18 -7.84 9.42
CA TRP A 47 1.11 -7.63 7.97
C TRP A 47 1.70 -6.26 7.65
N THR A 48 2.59 -6.24 6.67
CA THR A 48 3.25 -5.03 6.19
C THR A 48 2.98 -4.90 4.70
N ALA A 49 2.63 -3.72 4.22
CA ALA A 49 2.57 -3.44 2.79
C ALA A 49 3.86 -2.77 2.35
N VAL A 50 4.33 -3.14 1.17
CA VAL A 50 5.51 -2.56 0.55
C VAL A 50 5.10 -2.02 -0.81
N MET A 51 5.55 -0.81 -1.13
CA MET A 51 5.23 -0.21 -2.42
C MET A 51 5.94 -0.95 -3.57
N THR A 52 5.22 -1.15 -4.66
CA THR A 52 5.79 -1.72 -5.89
C THR A 52 6.27 -0.60 -6.84
N SER A 53 7.00 -0.98 -7.88
CA SER A 53 7.37 -0.03 -8.95
C SER A 53 6.14 0.61 -9.61
N ALA A 54 5.01 -0.11 -9.70
CA ALA A 54 3.77 0.45 -10.24
C ALA A 54 3.13 1.47 -9.30
N GLY A 55 3.19 1.26 -7.97
CA GLY A 55 2.75 2.25 -6.99
C GLY A 55 3.56 3.55 -7.08
N ASN A 56 4.88 3.46 -7.22
CA ASN A 56 5.74 4.63 -7.40
C ASN A 56 5.41 5.40 -8.70
N ALA A 57 5.22 4.68 -9.81
CA ALA A 57 4.81 5.29 -11.07
C ALA A 57 3.41 5.93 -10.98
N TYR A 58 2.51 5.35 -10.18
CA TYR A 58 1.17 5.89 -9.94
C TYR A 58 1.19 7.22 -9.18
N LEU A 59 2.13 7.36 -8.23
CA LEU A 59 2.39 8.61 -7.51
C LEU A 59 3.08 9.66 -8.39
N GLY A 60 3.66 9.27 -9.52
CA GLY A 60 4.45 10.17 -10.36
C GLY A 60 5.81 10.52 -9.75
N HIS A 61 6.30 9.70 -8.82
CA HIS A 61 7.70 9.75 -8.38
C HIS A 61 8.56 9.06 -9.45
N ASP A 62 9.02 9.84 -10.44
CA ASP A 62 10.04 9.46 -11.43
C ASP A 62 11.45 9.76 -10.89
#